data_AF-A0A0K9GTJ4-F1
#
_entry.id   AF-A0A0K9GTJ4-F1
#
_cell.length_a   1.000
_cell.length_b   1.000
_cell.length_c   1.000
_cell.angle_alpha   90.00
_cell.angle_beta   90.00
_cell.angle_gamma   90.00
#
_symmetry.space_group_name_H-M   'P 1'
#
loop_
_entity.id
_entity.type
_entity.pdbx_description
1 polymer ?
#
loop_
_entity_poly.entity_id
_entity_poly.type
_entity_poly.pdbx_seq_one_letter_code
_entity_poly.pdbx_strand_id
1 'polypeptide(L)'
;MIEGKGLGNKKVNRVGVSLSNAFNQKLNKLAVACNMKPTTLAGLLIERSLNNPRLISDLQNEHAVHTAYKVLPIRDYETGELLYVLNERW
;
A
#
# COMPACT_ATOMS: atom_id res chain seq x y z
N MET A 1 -12.46 3.31 16.81
CA MET A 1 -12.84 2.82 15.47
C MET A 1 -13.33 1.40 15.69
N ILE A 2 -14.60 1.10 15.45
CA ILE A 2 -15.12 -0.26 15.66
C ILE A 2 -14.80 -1.06 14.39
N GLU A 3 -13.77 -1.89 14.47
CA GLU A 3 -13.46 -2.88 13.43
C GLU A 3 -14.65 -3.84 13.32
N GLY A 4 -15.25 -3.98 12.14
CA GLY A 4 -16.25 -5.02 11.85
C GLY A 4 -17.65 -4.56 11.41
N LYS A 5 -18.02 -3.27 11.50
CA LYS A 5 -19.23 -2.78 10.81
C LYS A 5 -18.86 -2.31 9.40
N GLY A 6 -18.84 -3.25 8.46
CA GLY A 6 -18.42 -3.02 7.08
C GLY A 6 -19.30 -1.99 6.38
N LEU A 7 -18.70 -0.87 5.92
CA LEU A 7 -19.36 0.16 5.11
C LEU A 7 -19.53 -0.28 3.64
N GLY A 8 -19.69 -1.58 3.39
CA GLY A 8 -19.89 -2.15 2.04
C GLY A 8 -18.79 -1.79 1.04
N ASN A 9 -17.52 -2.05 1.36
CA ASN A 9 -16.36 -1.73 0.52
C ASN A 9 -16.19 -0.25 0.15
N LYS A 10 -16.91 0.65 0.83
CA LYS A 10 -16.75 2.09 0.62
C LYS A 10 -15.34 2.52 1.02
N LYS A 11 -14.65 3.22 0.12
CA LYS A 11 -13.34 3.83 0.43
C LYS A 11 -13.55 5.01 1.37
N VAL A 12 -13.33 4.79 2.67
CA VAL A 12 -13.60 5.77 3.74
C VAL A 12 -12.36 6.62 4.06
N ASN A 13 -11.18 6.04 3.94
CA ASN A 13 -9.91 6.71 4.23
C ASN A 13 -9.46 7.52 3.01
N ARG A 14 -9.31 8.84 3.20
CA ARG A 14 -8.81 9.76 2.17
C ARG A 14 -7.36 10.12 2.49
N VAL A 15 -6.45 9.75 1.60
CA VAL A 15 -5.03 10.10 1.71
C VAL A 15 -4.66 11.02 0.54
N GLY A 16 -4.14 12.20 0.85
CA GLY A 16 -3.55 13.11 -0.14
C GLY A 16 -2.10 12.73 -0.40
N VAL A 17 -1.69 12.60 -1.67
CA VAL A 17 -0.32 12.21 -2.04
C VAL A 17 0.44 13.44 -2.52
N SER A 18 1.58 13.73 -1.90
CA SER A 18 2.51 14.75 -2.36
C SER A 18 3.52 14.12 -3.33
N LEU A 19 3.51 14.56 -4.59
CA LEU A 19 4.39 14.03 -5.64
C LEU A 19 5.23 15.16 -6.24
N SER A 20 6.45 14.85 -6.68
CA SER A 20 7.20 15.77 -7.54
C SER A 20 6.51 15.91 -8.90
N ASN A 21 6.76 17.01 -9.60
CA ASN A 21 6.19 17.28 -10.92
C ASN A 21 6.45 16.13 -11.92
N ALA A 22 7.66 15.54 -11.87
CA ALA A 22 8.03 14.42 -12.74
C ALA A 22 7.18 13.17 -12.50
N PHE A 23 6.92 12.81 -11.23
CA PHE A 23 6.09 11.65 -10.91
C PHE A 23 4.60 11.92 -11.14
N ASN A 24 4.13 13.15 -10.91
CA ASN A 24 2.77 13.54 -11.27
C ASN A 24 2.51 13.40 -12.79
N GLN A 25 3.48 13.80 -13.62
CA GLN A 25 3.40 13.60 -15.08
C GLN A 25 3.35 12.12 -15.47
N LYS A 26 4.17 11.27 -14.83
CA LYS A 26 4.13 9.81 -15.06
C LYS A 26 2.76 9.23 -14.69
N LEU A 27 2.24 9.61 -13.53
CA LEU A 27 0.91 9.18 -13.07
C LEU A 27 -0.17 9.59 -14.06
N ASN A 28 -0.16 10.84 -14.52
CA ASN A 28 -1.15 11.33 -15.49
C ASN A 28 -1.10 10.57 -16.83
N LYS A 29 0.10 10.30 -17.36
CA LYS A 29 0.25 9.53 -18.60
C LYS A 29 -0.29 8.11 -18.46
N LEU A 30 0.06 7.43 -17.36
CA LEU A 30 -0.45 6.08 -17.10
C LEU A 30 -1.96 6.08 -16.86
N ALA A 31 -2.48 7.09 -16.16
CA ALA A 31 -3.91 7.27 -15.91
C ALA A 31 -4.70 7.37 -17.22
N VAL A 32 -4.20 8.17 -18.18
CA VAL A 32 -4.78 8.26 -19.53
C VAL A 32 -4.73 6.90 -20.24
N ALA A 33 -3.59 6.22 -20.22
CA ALA A 33 -3.43 4.92 -20.87
C ALA A 33 -4.36 3.84 -20.28
N CYS A 34 -4.67 3.91 -18.99
CA CYS A 34 -5.57 2.98 -18.30
C CYS A 34 -7.03 3.45 -18.27
N ASN A 35 -7.37 4.60 -18.88
CA ASN A 35 -8.69 5.23 -18.79
C ASN A 35 -9.19 5.41 -17.34
N MET A 36 -8.33 5.91 -16.46
CA MET A 36 -8.61 6.13 -15.04
C MET A 36 -8.36 7.58 -14.64
N LYS A 37 -9.06 8.05 -13.60
CA LYS A 37 -8.68 9.32 -12.95
C LYS A 37 -7.32 9.14 -12.25
N PRO A 38 -6.39 10.11 -12.30
CA PRO A 38 -5.07 10.00 -11.66
C PRO A 38 -5.14 9.62 -10.18
N THR A 39 -6.10 10.16 -9.45
CA THR A 39 -6.32 9.85 -8.01
C THR A 39 -6.78 8.42 -7.78
N THR A 40 -7.61 7.87 -8.67
CA THR A 40 -8.06 6.47 -8.59
C THR A 40 -6.91 5.52 -8.89
N LEU A 41 -6.10 5.84 -9.92
CA LEU A 41 -4.91 5.07 -10.24
C LEU A 41 -3.87 5.13 -9.11
N ALA A 42 -3.65 6.30 -8.50
CA ALA A 42 -2.74 6.43 -7.36
C ALA A 42 -3.16 5.53 -6.18
N GLY A 43 -4.45 5.52 -5.84
CA GLY A 43 -4.98 4.62 -4.82
C GLY A 43 -4.75 3.14 -5.17
N LEU A 44 -5.01 2.73 -6.41
CA LEU A 44 -4.77 1.37 -6.88
C LEU A 44 -3.28 1.00 -6.82
N LEU A 45 -2.38 1.91 -7.20
CA LEU A 45 -0.94 1.68 -7.13
C LEU A 45 -0.48 1.47 -5.69
N ILE A 46 -0.99 2.27 -4.74
CA ILE A 46 -0.70 2.11 -3.31
C ILE A 46 -1.20 0.75 -2.82
N GLU A 47 -2.45 0.38 -3.11
CA GLU A 47 -3.04 -0.91 -2.74
C GLU A 47 -2.21 -2.09 -3.30
N ARG A 48 -1.77 -2.01 -4.57
CA ARG A 48 -0.90 -3.04 -5.16
C ARG A 48 0.51 -3.06 -4.57
N SER A 49 1.04 -1.90 -4.22
CA SER A 49 2.38 -1.77 -3.63
C SER A 49 2.43 -2.39 -2.23
N LEU A 50 1.39 -2.14 -1.42
CA LEU A 50 1.24 -2.74 -0.09
C LEU A 50 0.97 -4.26 -0.17
N ASN A 51 0.55 -4.79 -1.32
CA ASN A 51 0.39 -6.22 -1.53
C ASN A 51 1.61 -6.88 -2.20
N ASN A 52 2.75 -6.19 -2.28
CA ASN A 52 4.00 -6.71 -2.86
C ASN A 52 5.07 -6.91 -1.79
N PRO A 53 5.29 -8.14 -1.29
CA PRO A 53 6.26 -8.42 -0.22
C PRO A 53 7.68 -7.95 -0.53
N ARG A 54 8.09 -8.04 -1.80
CA ARG A 54 9.43 -7.64 -2.23
C ARG A 54 9.62 -6.12 -2.09
N LEU A 55 8.66 -5.34 -2.60
CA LEU A 55 8.71 -3.89 -2.49
C LEU A 55 8.74 -3.42 -1.02
N ILE A 56 7.97 -4.11 -0.15
CA ILE A 56 7.95 -3.81 1.28
C ILE A 56 9.29 -4.13 1.93
N SER A 57 9.89 -5.28 1.61
CA SER A 57 11.24 -5.62 2.07
C SER A 57 12.26 -4.58 1.62
N ASP A 58 12.22 -4.17 0.35
CA ASP A 58 13.17 -3.19 -0.21
C ASP A 58 13.04 -1.83 0.50
N LEU A 59 11.81 -1.32 0.67
CA LEU A 59 11.56 -0.06 1.37
C LEU A 59 12.01 -0.11 2.84
N GLN A 60 11.80 -1.22 3.54
CA GLN A 60 12.25 -1.39 4.92
C GLN A 60 13.77 -1.54 5.03
N ASN A 61 14.44 -2.03 3.99
CA ASN A 61 15.90 -2.09 3.98
C ASN A 61 16.52 -0.72 3.71
N GLU A 62 15.85 0.12 2.91
CA GLU A 62 16.32 1.47 2.60
C GLU A 62 16.02 2.48 3.73
N HIS A 63 14.87 2.36 4.38
CA HIS A 63 14.36 3.43 5.25
C HIS A 63 14.13 3.04 6.72
N ALA A 64 14.11 1.75 7.08
CA ALA A 64 13.83 1.40 8.47
C ALA A 64 15.04 1.68 9.37
N VAL A 65 14.87 2.60 10.31
CA VAL A 65 15.91 2.98 11.28
C VAL A 65 16.08 1.91 12.37
N HIS A 66 14.98 1.29 12.80
CA HIS A 66 14.97 0.31 13.88
C HIS A 66 14.42 -1.02 13.38
N THR A 67 15.20 -2.09 13.53
CA THR A 67 14.85 -3.45 13.10
C THR A 67 13.64 -4.03 13.85
N ALA A 68 13.39 -3.58 15.08
CA ALA A 68 12.25 -4.03 15.89
C ALA A 68 10.89 -3.66 15.28
N TYR A 69 10.80 -2.54 14.55
CA TYR A 69 9.56 -2.10 13.92
C TYR A 69 9.40 -2.60 12.47
N LYS A 70 10.29 -3.47 12.00
CA LYS A 70 10.11 -4.07 10.68
C LYS A 70 8.88 -4.99 10.69
N VAL A 71 8.07 -4.88 9.66
CA VAL A 71 6.96 -5.79 9.37
C VAL A 71 7.45 -6.98 8.55
N LEU A 72 6.94 -8.15 8.89
CA LEU A 72 7.10 -9.38 8.13
C LEU A 72 5.82 -9.60 7.29
N PRO A 73 5.89 -9.47 5.95
CA PRO A 73 4.76 -9.77 5.08
C PRO A 73 4.58 -11.29 4.97
N ILE A 74 3.48 -11.81 5.51
CA ILE A 74 3.11 -13.24 5.50
C ILE A 74 1.84 -13.41 4.68
N ARG A 75 1.77 -14.44 3.85
CA ARG A 75 0.52 -14.81 3.18
C ARG A 75 -0.28 -15.73 4.10
N ASP A 76 -1.50 -15.34 4.37
CA ASP A 76 -2.48 -16.18 5.05
C ASP A 76 -2.82 -17.39 4.15
N TYR A 77 -2.82 -18.60 4.72
CA TYR A 77 -3.02 -19.82 3.96
C TYR A 77 -4.50 -20.05 3.59
N GLU A 78 -5.43 -19.56 4.41
CA GLU A 78 -6.87 -19.76 4.23
C GLU A 78 -7.46 -18.74 3.27
N THR A 79 -7.06 -17.47 3.41
CA THR A 79 -7.60 -16.35 2.64
C THR A 79 -6.71 -15.94 1.46
N GLY A 80 -5.42 -16.28 1.50
CA GLY A 80 -4.43 -15.83 0.51
C GLY A 80 -4.01 -14.36 0.64
N GLU A 81 -4.57 -13.63 1.61
CA GLU A 81 -4.29 -12.22 1.84
C GLU A 81 -2.89 -12.00 2.42
N LEU A 82 -2.29 -10.84 2.13
CA LEU A 82 -1.00 -10.46 2.68
C LEU A 82 -1.20 -9.73 4.01
N LEU A 83 -0.74 -10.35 5.09
CA LEU A 83 -0.78 -9.82 6.44
C LEU A 83 0.60 -9.29 6.85
N TYR A 84 0.63 -8.23 7.65
CA TYR A 84 1.85 -7.70 8.24
C TYR A 84 1.93 -8.09 9.70
N VAL A 85 2.96 -8.83 10.07
CA VAL A 85 3.24 -9.19 11.46
C VAL A 85 4.43 -8.34 11.95
N LEU A 86 4.31 -7.75 13.14
CA LEU A 86 5.42 -7.01 13.75
C LEU A 86 6.47 -8.00 14.27
N ASN A 87 7.74 -7.64 14.18
CA ASN A 87 8.87 -8.45 14.65
C ASN A 87 9.00 -8.48 16.20
N GLU A 88 7.98 -8.05 16.94
CA GLU A 88 8.04 -8.02 18.41
C GLU A 88 7.75 -9.41 19.01
N ARG A 89 8.82 -10.07 19.43
CA ARG A 89 8.89 -11.23 20.33
C ARG A 89 8.31 -12.55 19.78
N TRP A 90 9.20 -13.37 19.26
CA TRP A 90 9.19 -14.81 19.52
C TRP A 90 10.24 -15.09 20.60
#